data_AF-A0A2V8FR00-F1
#
_entry.id   AF-A0A2V8FR00-F1
#
_cell.length_a   1.000
_cell.length_b   1.000
_cell.length_c   1.000
_cell.angle_alpha   90.00
_cell.angle_beta   90.00
_cell.angle_gamma   90.00
#
_symmetry.space_group_name_H-M   'P 1'
#
loop_
_entity.id
_entity.type
_entity.pdbx_description
1 polymer ?
#
loop_
_entity_poly.entity_id
_entity_poly.type
_entity_poly.pdbx_seq_one_letter_code
_entity_poly.pdbx_strand_id
1 'polypeptide(L)'
;RARGLGGNPTTCAEENLLGYPNTRYYGENIFVHEFSHAIMGVAIRTVDPALFDAIQAAYRAARANGLYKGHYAETNANEYWAEGTQWWFWSNFEWFDGATRLQTPDDLKAYDPGLFDLLGRVYADHHIPMDVYYGRNIKPARRP
;
A
#
# COMPACT_ATOMS: atom_id res chain seq x y z
N ARG A 1 -5.97 -14.22 17.44
CA ARG A 1 -5.54 -12.81 17.33
C ARG A 1 -5.36 -12.51 15.84
N ALA A 2 -5.85 -11.37 15.34
CA ALA A 2 -5.60 -10.95 13.97
C ALA A 2 -4.10 -10.63 13.81
N ARG A 3 -3.51 -10.98 12.65
CA ARG A 3 -2.08 -10.72 12.35
C ARG A 3 -1.83 -9.40 11.62
N GLY A 4 -2.90 -8.82 11.09
CA GLY A 4 -3.04 -7.50 10.50
C GLY A 4 -4.52 -7.12 10.58
N LEU A 5 -4.81 -5.87 10.98
CA LEU A 5 -6.13 -5.28 10.95
C LEU A 5 -5.97 -3.76 10.79
N GLY A 6 -6.51 -3.22 9.70
CA GLY A 6 -6.47 -1.80 9.42
C GLY A 6 -7.60 -1.00 10.07
N GLY A 7 -7.37 0.29 10.24
CA GLY A 7 -8.35 1.23 10.80
C GLY A 7 -8.15 1.53 12.28
N ASN A 8 -9.23 1.70 13.05
CA ASN A 8 -9.16 2.05 14.47
C ASN A 8 -9.86 0.98 15.35
N PRO A 9 -9.10 0.15 16.11
CA PRO A 9 -7.64 0.17 16.23
C PRO A 9 -6.92 -0.50 15.05
N THR A 10 -5.73 -0.01 14.72
CA THR A 10 -4.80 -0.74 13.85
C THR A 10 -4.05 -1.76 14.69
N THR A 11 -3.97 -3.01 14.23
CA THR A 11 -3.15 -4.03 14.88
C THR A 11 -2.24 -4.71 13.88
N CYS A 12 -1.01 -5.00 14.30
CA CYS A 12 -0.05 -5.77 13.53
C CYS A 12 0.70 -6.71 14.47
N ALA A 13 1.05 -7.88 13.96
CA ALA A 13 1.91 -8.80 14.68
C ALA A 13 3.39 -8.35 14.61
N GLU A 14 4.11 -8.49 15.72
CA GLU A 14 5.51 -8.06 15.88
C GLU A 14 6.41 -8.65 14.78
N GLU A 15 6.14 -9.89 14.37
CA GLU A 15 6.91 -10.56 13.33
C GLU A 15 6.95 -9.83 11.99
N ASN A 16 5.91 -9.06 11.65
CA ASN A 16 5.85 -8.33 10.38
C ASN A 16 6.62 -7.00 10.46
N LEU A 17 6.74 -6.41 11.65
CA LEU A 17 7.54 -5.22 11.87
C LEU A 17 9.04 -5.56 11.93
N LEU A 18 9.37 -6.67 12.61
CA LEU A 18 10.76 -7.11 12.79
C LEU A 18 11.29 -7.99 11.64
N GLY A 19 10.41 -8.41 10.74
CA GLY A 19 10.75 -9.16 9.55
C GLY A 19 11.15 -10.62 9.79
N TYR A 20 10.42 -11.33 10.65
CA TYR A 20 10.74 -12.73 10.92
C TYR A 20 10.43 -13.63 9.71
N PRO A 21 11.36 -14.51 9.31
CA PRO A 21 11.19 -15.39 8.16
C PRO A 21 10.08 -16.43 8.39
N ASN A 22 9.59 -17.01 7.29
CA ASN A 22 8.56 -18.06 7.27
C ASN A 22 7.20 -17.63 7.85
N THR A 23 6.89 -16.34 7.77
CA THR A 23 5.60 -15.78 8.14
C THR A 23 4.80 -15.42 6.89
N ARG A 24 3.47 -15.25 7.03
CA ARG A 24 2.56 -15.01 5.89
C ARG A 24 2.96 -13.80 5.04
N TYR A 25 3.42 -12.73 5.69
CA TYR A 25 3.74 -11.46 5.07
C TYR A 25 5.25 -11.23 4.96
N TYR A 26 6.06 -12.28 5.08
CA TYR A 26 7.50 -12.15 4.98
C TYR A 26 7.90 -11.60 3.59
N GLY A 27 8.41 -10.37 3.58
CA GLY A 27 8.84 -9.66 2.38
C GLY A 27 8.02 -8.42 2.04
N GLU A 28 6.93 -8.16 2.77
CA GLU A 28 6.21 -6.90 2.76
C GLU A 28 6.04 -6.36 4.19
N ASN A 29 5.93 -5.05 4.34
CA ASN A 29 5.63 -4.44 5.63
C ASN A 29 4.12 -4.27 5.80
N ILE A 30 3.44 -5.30 6.33
CA ILE A 30 1.98 -5.23 6.49
C ILE A 30 1.54 -4.13 7.47
N PHE A 31 2.40 -3.70 8.42
CA PHE A 31 2.04 -2.58 9.29
C PHE A 31 1.80 -1.29 8.50
N VAL A 32 2.60 -1.04 7.46
CA VAL A 32 2.43 0.11 6.56
C VAL A 32 1.06 0.06 5.90
N HIS A 33 0.66 -1.12 5.39
CA HIS A 33 -0.68 -1.33 4.83
C HIS A 33 -1.77 -1.02 5.85
N GLU A 34 -1.74 -1.68 7.00
CA GLU A 34 -2.84 -1.61 7.97
C GLU A 34 -2.95 -0.22 8.62
N PHE A 35 -1.82 0.42 8.89
CA PHE A 35 -1.82 1.78 9.45
C PHE A 35 -2.26 2.83 8.42
N SER A 36 -2.02 2.60 7.13
CA SER A 36 -2.53 3.49 6.08
C SER A 36 -4.06 3.55 6.05
N HIS A 37 -4.75 2.45 6.39
CA HIS A 37 -6.21 2.44 6.55
C HIS A 37 -6.66 3.41 7.66
N ALA A 38 -5.90 3.52 8.76
CA ALA A 38 -6.18 4.50 9.80
C ALA A 38 -5.88 5.93 9.34
N ILE A 39 -4.78 6.13 8.60
CA ILE A 39 -4.43 7.44 8.02
C ILE A 39 -5.55 7.93 7.11
N MET A 40 -5.99 7.13 6.14
CA MET A 40 -7.07 7.52 5.22
C MET A 40 -8.43 7.56 5.93
N GLY A 41 -8.83 6.46 6.55
CA GLY A 41 -10.18 6.26 7.08
C GLY A 41 -10.48 7.02 8.37
N VAL A 42 -9.46 7.48 9.11
CA VAL A 42 -9.66 8.24 10.34
C VAL A 42 -9.11 9.64 10.20
N ALA A 43 -7.81 9.80 9.94
CA ALA A 43 -7.19 11.11 9.94
C ALA A 43 -7.67 11.95 8.73
N ILE A 44 -7.36 11.54 7.50
CA ILE A 44 -7.69 12.28 6.27
C ILE A 44 -9.19 12.52 6.18
N ARG A 45 -10.03 11.48 6.34
CA ARG A 45 -11.48 11.62 6.30
C ARG A 45 -12.02 12.69 7.27
N THR A 46 -11.35 12.91 8.40
CA THR A 46 -11.77 13.90 9.40
C THR A 46 -11.20 15.28 9.13
N VAL A 47 -9.91 15.37 8.80
CA VAL A 47 -9.19 16.66 8.70
C VAL A 47 -9.26 17.28 7.31
N ASP A 48 -9.39 16.46 6.26
CA ASP A 48 -9.46 16.88 4.86
C ASP A 48 -10.41 15.96 4.05
N PRO A 49 -11.74 16.17 4.18
CA PRO A 49 -12.72 15.41 3.42
C PRO A 49 -12.57 15.53 1.90
N ALA A 50 -12.04 16.66 1.41
CA ALA A 50 -11.82 16.87 -0.02
C ALA A 50 -10.69 15.96 -0.54
N LEU A 51 -9.61 15.79 0.22
CA LEU A 51 -8.57 14.81 -0.09
C LEU A 51 -9.11 13.38 -0.02
N PHE A 52 -9.94 13.05 0.98
CA PHE A 52 -10.59 11.75 1.04
C PHE A 52 -11.42 11.46 -0.21
N ASP A 53 -12.25 12.41 -0.66
CA ASP A 53 -13.06 12.29 -1.88
C ASP A 53 -12.18 12.21 -3.15
N ALA A 54 -11.05 12.91 -3.17
CA ALA A 54 -10.08 12.82 -4.27
C ALA A 54 -9.47 11.42 -4.37
N ILE A 55 -9.14 10.76 -3.25
CA ILE A 55 -8.68 9.37 -3.23
C ILE A 55 -9.75 8.43 -3.78
N GLN A 56 -11.01 8.62 -3.36
CA GLN A 56 -12.15 7.83 -3.88
C GLN A 56 -12.34 8.03 -5.40
N ALA A 57 -12.16 9.25 -5.89
CA ALA A 57 -12.25 9.56 -7.31
C ALA A 57 -11.09 8.95 -8.11
N ALA A 58 -9.87 9.02 -7.59
CA ALA A 58 -8.69 8.40 -8.19
C ALA A 58 -8.86 6.88 -8.32
N TYR A 59 -9.34 6.20 -7.26
CA TYR A 59 -9.67 4.78 -7.34
C TYR A 59 -10.66 4.45 -8.46
N ARG A 60 -11.76 5.22 -8.57
CA ARG A 60 -12.75 5.01 -9.64
C ARG A 60 -12.15 5.22 -11.03
N ALA A 61 -11.26 6.20 -11.20
CA ALA A 61 -10.57 6.45 -12.45
C ALA A 61 -9.58 5.32 -12.79
N ALA A 62 -8.78 4.87 -11.82
CA ALA A 62 -7.87 3.72 -11.96
C ALA A 62 -8.63 2.47 -12.40
N ARG A 63 -9.74 2.16 -11.74
CA ARG A 63 -10.66 1.06 -12.10
C ARG A 63 -11.21 1.20 -13.52
N ALA A 64 -11.69 2.39 -13.90
CA ALA A 64 -12.23 2.64 -15.23
C ALA A 64 -11.17 2.48 -16.34
N ASN A 65 -9.91 2.79 -16.03
CA ASN A 65 -8.77 2.62 -16.92
C ASN A 65 -8.19 1.20 -16.91
N GLY A 66 -8.76 0.28 -16.12
CA GLY A 66 -8.33 -1.10 -16.04
C GLY A 66 -7.05 -1.35 -15.23
N LEU A 67 -6.63 -0.38 -14.41
CA LEU A 67 -5.48 -0.55 -13.51
C LEU A 67 -5.79 -1.56 -12.40
N TYR A 68 -4.72 -2.19 -11.89
CA TYR A 68 -4.71 -3.14 -10.79
C TYR A 68 -5.53 -4.40 -11.02
N LYS A 69 -5.82 -4.76 -12.27
CA LYS A 69 -6.71 -5.89 -12.59
C LYS A 69 -6.19 -7.20 -11.98
N GLY A 70 -7.01 -7.81 -11.12
CA GLY A 70 -6.67 -9.05 -10.40
C GLY A 70 -5.70 -8.85 -9.23
N HIS A 71 -5.33 -7.61 -8.89
CA HIS A 71 -4.56 -7.26 -7.71
C HIS A 71 -5.47 -6.94 -6.52
N TYR A 72 -4.95 -7.02 -5.29
CA TYR A 72 -5.74 -6.70 -4.09
C TYR A 72 -6.17 -5.22 -4.05
N ALA A 73 -5.35 -4.33 -4.60
CA ALA A 73 -5.65 -2.91 -4.79
C ALA A 73 -6.93 -2.65 -5.62
N GLU A 74 -7.40 -3.61 -6.42
CA GLU A 74 -8.63 -3.47 -7.22
C GLU A 74 -9.90 -3.51 -6.36
N THR A 75 -9.81 -4.08 -5.15
CA THR A 75 -10.96 -4.51 -4.34
C THR A 75 -11.84 -3.33 -3.92
N ASN A 76 -11.24 -2.26 -3.39
CA ASN A 76 -11.91 -1.04 -2.99
C ASN A 76 -10.90 0.10 -2.79
N ALA A 77 -11.38 1.33 -2.59
CA ALA A 77 -10.53 2.51 -2.45
C ALA A 77 -9.59 2.49 -1.23
N ASN A 78 -9.95 1.76 -0.15
CA ASN A 78 -9.07 1.62 1.00
C ASN A 78 -7.88 0.73 0.66
N GLU A 79 -8.11 -0.41 -0.01
CA GLU A 79 -7.02 -1.31 -0.44
C GLU A 79 -6.16 -0.68 -1.54
N TYR A 80 -6.77 0.09 -2.43
CA TYR A 80 -6.06 0.92 -3.40
C TYR A 80 -5.08 1.88 -2.73
N TRP A 81 -5.53 2.59 -1.69
CA TRP A 81 -4.68 3.47 -0.91
C TRP A 81 -3.59 2.71 -0.14
N ALA A 82 -3.94 1.57 0.46
CA ALA A 82 -3.02 0.83 1.31
C ALA A 82 -1.89 0.13 0.55
N GLU A 83 -2.22 -0.54 -0.56
CA GLU A 83 -1.24 -1.12 -1.47
C GLU A 83 -0.36 -0.03 -2.10
N GLY A 84 -0.98 1.09 -2.51
CA GLY A 84 -0.30 2.31 -2.95
C GLY A 84 0.73 2.82 -1.96
N THR A 85 0.33 2.90 -0.69
CA THR A 85 1.19 3.33 0.42
C THR A 85 2.37 2.37 0.61
N GLN A 86 2.18 1.06 0.49
CA GLN A 86 3.29 0.11 0.56
C GLN A 86 4.27 0.29 -0.61
N TRP A 87 3.79 0.50 -1.85
CA TRP A 87 4.68 0.78 -2.99
C TRP A 87 5.40 2.12 -2.85
N TRP A 88 4.73 3.15 -2.30
CA TRP A 88 5.34 4.45 -2.00
C TRP A 88 6.52 4.34 -1.05
N PHE A 89 6.48 3.44 -0.07
CA PHE A 89 7.59 3.22 0.86
C PHE A 89 8.54 2.09 0.43
N TRP A 90 8.35 1.52 -0.78
CA TRP A 90 9.09 0.37 -1.28
C TRP A 90 9.05 -0.85 -0.33
N SER A 91 7.88 -1.06 0.28
CA SER A 91 7.63 -2.08 1.31
C SER A 91 6.63 -3.14 0.85
N ASN A 92 6.29 -3.19 -0.44
CA ASN A 92 5.35 -4.17 -1.01
C ASN A 92 6.08 -5.26 -1.80
N PHE A 93 5.37 -6.37 -2.05
CA PHE A 93 5.79 -7.37 -3.00
C PHE A 93 5.84 -6.82 -4.44
N GLU A 94 6.73 -7.40 -5.25
CA GLU A 94 6.73 -7.18 -6.70
C GLU A 94 5.46 -7.74 -7.30
N TRP A 95 4.79 -6.92 -8.10
CA TRP A 95 3.63 -7.33 -8.89
C TRP A 95 3.77 -6.86 -10.35
N PHE A 96 3.06 -7.53 -11.25
CA PHE A 96 3.04 -7.19 -12.68
C PHE A 96 1.60 -7.07 -13.16
N ASP A 97 1.29 -5.93 -13.78
CA ASP A 97 0.10 -5.75 -14.62
C ASP A 97 0.47 -6.02 -16.08
N GLY A 98 0.28 -7.27 -16.52
CA GLY A 98 0.78 -7.71 -17.82
C GLY A 98 2.30 -7.63 -17.88
N ALA A 99 2.84 -6.70 -18.67
CA ALA A 99 4.28 -6.45 -18.80
C ALA A 99 4.78 -5.31 -17.89
N THR A 100 3.88 -4.57 -17.25
CA THR A 100 4.22 -3.41 -16.43
C THR A 100 4.53 -3.85 -15.01
N ARG A 101 5.75 -3.58 -14.56
CA ARG A 101 6.20 -3.92 -13.22
C ARG A 101 5.75 -2.85 -12.22
N LEU A 102 5.37 -3.27 -11.03
CA LEU A 102 5.06 -2.40 -9.91
C LEU A 102 5.72 -2.92 -8.63
N GLN A 103 6.69 -2.16 -8.11
CA GLN A 103 7.39 -2.48 -6.87
C GLN A 103 7.93 -1.23 -6.17
N THR A 104 8.46 -0.28 -6.93
CA THR A 104 9.11 0.92 -6.40
C THR A 104 8.18 2.14 -6.45
N PRO A 105 8.54 3.24 -5.77
CA PRO A 105 7.83 4.51 -5.90
C PRO A 105 7.88 5.07 -7.33
N ASP A 106 9.01 4.86 -8.03
CA ASP A 106 9.15 5.27 -9.44
C ASP A 106 8.25 4.45 -10.37
N ASP A 107 8.15 3.13 -10.12
CA ASP A 107 7.22 2.26 -10.85
C ASP A 107 5.77 2.74 -10.61
N LEU A 108 5.42 3.08 -9.37
CA LEU A 108 4.10 3.61 -9.02
C LEU A 108 3.82 4.95 -9.71
N LYS A 109 4.78 5.87 -9.71
CA LYS A 109 4.65 7.16 -10.38
C LYS A 109 4.38 7.02 -11.88
N ALA A 110 5.03 6.05 -12.52
CA ALA A 110 4.83 5.77 -13.94
C ALA A 110 3.49 5.05 -14.21
N TYR A 111 3.06 4.17 -13.31
CA TYR A 111 1.88 3.33 -13.46
C TYR A 111 0.56 4.04 -13.10
N ASP A 112 0.50 4.65 -11.92
CA ASP A 112 -0.63 5.44 -11.43
C ASP A 112 -0.13 6.77 -10.85
N PRO A 113 0.15 7.76 -11.71
CA PRO A 113 0.58 9.09 -11.26
C PRO A 113 -0.47 9.79 -10.39
N GLY A 114 -1.75 9.45 -10.55
CA GLY A 114 -2.83 10.02 -9.74
C GLY A 114 -2.75 9.57 -8.28
N LEU A 115 -2.53 8.28 -8.04
CA LEU A 115 -2.27 7.75 -6.71
C LEU A 115 -0.99 8.34 -6.12
N PHE A 116 0.08 8.36 -6.91
CA PHE A 116 1.38 8.87 -6.50
C PHE A 116 1.28 10.32 -6.01
N ASP A 117 0.61 11.20 -6.76
CA ASP A 117 0.44 12.60 -6.39
C ASP A 117 -0.38 12.78 -5.11
N LEU A 118 -1.37 11.91 -4.85
CA LEU A 118 -2.16 11.95 -3.63
C LEU A 118 -1.36 11.49 -2.41
N LEU A 119 -0.57 10.42 -2.56
CA LEU A 119 0.33 9.92 -1.52
C LEU A 119 1.37 10.98 -1.13
N GLY A 120 1.95 11.68 -2.10
CA GLY A 120 2.91 12.76 -1.87
C GLY A 120 2.37 14.00 -1.17
N ARG A 121 1.03 14.16 -1.07
CA ARG A 121 0.42 15.21 -0.23
C ARG A 121 0.40 14.84 1.24
N VAL A 122 0.55 13.56 1.57
CA VAL A 122 0.46 13.01 2.93
C VAL A 122 1.83 12.60 3.46
N TYR A 123 2.67 12.01 2.59
CA TYR A 123 3.99 11.49 2.94
C TYR A 123 5.09 12.39 2.38
N ALA A 124 6.01 12.81 3.25
CA ALA A 124 7.07 13.74 2.88
C ALA A 124 8.21 13.11 2.05
N ASP A 125 8.42 11.80 2.18
CA ASP A 125 9.44 11.03 1.45
C ASP A 125 8.95 9.57 1.25
N HIS A 126 9.62 8.83 0.37
CA HIS A 126 9.31 7.47 -0.09
C HIS A 126 10.06 6.37 0.67
N HIS A 127 10.61 6.69 1.84
CA HIS A 127 11.42 5.75 2.61
C HIS A 127 11.14 5.89 4.10
N ILE A 128 10.85 4.76 4.74
CA ILE A 128 10.80 4.64 6.20
C ILE A 128 12.19 4.15 6.65
N PRO A 129 13.00 4.95 7.37
CA PRO A 129 14.39 4.59 7.67
C PRO A 129 14.61 3.25 8.39
N MET A 130 13.59 2.74 9.07
CA MET A 130 13.62 1.48 9.82
C MET A 130 12.85 0.34 9.14
N ASP A 131 12.39 0.53 7.90
CA ASP A 131 11.74 -0.55 7.18
C ASP A 131 12.76 -1.62 6.76
N VAL A 132 12.63 -2.79 7.39
CA VAL A 132 13.51 -3.94 7.16
C VAL A 132 13.41 -4.49 5.73
N TYR A 133 12.36 -4.13 4.99
CA TYR A 133 12.08 -4.60 3.64
C TYR A 133 12.44 -3.63 2.52
N TYR A 134 12.78 -2.38 2.85
CA TYR A 134 13.11 -1.35 1.85
C TYR A 134 14.18 -1.84 0.86
N GLY A 135 13.85 -1.86 -0.43
CA GLY A 135 14.77 -2.25 -1.51
C GLY A 135 15.20 -3.72 -1.52
N ARG A 136 14.62 -4.60 -0.68
CA ARG A 136 15.02 -6.01 -0.58
C ARG A 136 14.45 -6.90 -1.70
N ASN A 137 13.36 -6.49 -2.34
CA ASN A 137 12.71 -7.16 -3.46
C ASN A 137 12.46 -8.67 -3.23
N ILE A 138 11.91 -9.03 -2.07
CA ILE A 138 11.59 -10.42 -1.72
C ILE A 138 10.38 -10.89 -2.53
N LYS A 139 10.41 -12.13 -3.04
CA LYS A 139 9.27 -12.71 -3.76
C LYS A 139 8.25 -13.27 -2.77
N PRO A 140 6.94 -13.03 -2.96
CA PRO A 140 5.92 -13.59 -2.09
C PRO A 140 5.96 -15.11 -2.14
N ALA A 141 5.66 -15.76 -1.00
CA ALA A 141 5.48 -17.19 -0.96
C ALA A 141 4.36 -17.62 -1.93
N ARG A 142 4.55 -18.72 -2.65
CA ARG A 142 3.49 -19.28 -3.50
C ARG A 142 2.31 -19.67 -2.61
N ARG A 143 1.13 -19.11 -2.88
CA ARG A 143 -0.10 -19.57 -2.23
C ARG A 143 -0.34 -21.03 -2.65
N PRO A 144 -0.59 -21.95 -1.70
CA PRO A 144 -0.88 -23.36 -2.00
C PRO A 144 -2.19 -23.51 -2.79
#